data_AF-A0AAV3RMM6-F1
#
_entry.id   AF-A0AAV3RMM6-F1
#
_cell.length_a   1.000
_cell.length_b   1.000
_cell.length_c   1.000
_cell.angle_alpha   90.00
_cell.angle_beta   90.00
_cell.angle_gamma   90.00
#
_symmetry.space_group_name_H-M   'P 1'
#
loop_
_entity.id
_entity.type
_entity.pdbx_description
1 polymer ?
#
loop_
_entity_poly.entity_id
_entity_poly.type
_entity_poly.pdbx_seq_one_letter_code
_entity_poly.pdbx_strand_id
1 'polypeptide(L)'
;MSAEDVKILGNYYSSFVLRAKIALNIKNVKYENIEENLMNKSERLLKANPIHQKVPVLIHGEKKHICESLIIVQYIDEVWSSTTAPSILPADPHDRAMARFWAAYLDDKVQFNSINLEYGDLAMNGS
;
A
#
# COMPACT_ATOMS: atom_id res chain seq x y z
N MET A 1 20.05 -4.71 -15.83
CA MET A 1 19.73 -4.98 -14.41
C MET A 1 18.73 -6.10 -14.40
N SER A 2 18.97 -7.21 -13.69
CA SER A 2 17.97 -8.29 -13.63
C SER A 2 16.66 -7.67 -13.15
N ALA A 3 15.56 -7.96 -13.83
CA ALA A 3 14.24 -7.57 -13.36
C ALA A 3 14.02 -8.30 -12.02
N GLU A 4 14.35 -7.64 -10.90
CA GLU A 4 14.08 -8.18 -9.58
C GLU A 4 12.57 -8.39 -9.48
N ASP A 5 12.17 -9.58 -9.05
CA ASP A 5 10.77 -9.98 -8.99
C ASP A 5 10.00 -9.11 -8.00
N VAL A 6 8.85 -8.59 -8.40
CA VAL A 6 8.04 -7.66 -7.60
C VAL A 6 6.74 -8.34 -7.22
N LYS A 7 6.42 -8.39 -5.93
CA LYS A 7 5.18 -8.96 -5.42
C LYS A 7 4.48 -7.99 -4.47
N ILE A 8 3.15 -8.01 -4.48
CA ILE A 8 2.33 -7.29 -3.51
C ILE A 8 1.55 -8.33 -2.70
N LEU A 9 1.80 -8.35 -1.38
CA LEU A 9 0.90 -8.99 -0.43
C LEU A 9 -0.27 -8.05 -0.18
N GLY A 10 -1.48 -8.49 -0.45
CA GLY A 10 -2.63 -7.60 -0.41
C GLY A 10 -3.95 -8.32 -0.25
N ASN A 11 -4.95 -7.56 0.19
CA ASN A 11 -6.35 -7.95 0.08
C ASN A 11 -7.03 -7.03 -0.94
N TYR A 12 -7.85 -7.59 -1.84
CA TYR A 12 -8.43 -6.81 -2.94
C TYR A 12 -9.37 -5.68 -2.51
N TYR A 13 -9.97 -5.76 -1.32
CA TYR A 13 -10.84 -4.71 -0.77
C TYR A 13 -10.07 -3.55 -0.13
N SER A 14 -8.76 -3.68 0.06
CA SER A 14 -7.96 -2.67 0.75
C SER A 14 -7.60 -1.50 -0.16
N SER A 15 -8.06 -0.30 0.17
CA SER A 15 -7.67 0.95 -0.50
C SER A 15 -6.16 1.21 -0.42
N PHE A 16 -5.52 0.83 0.68
CA PHE A 16 -4.07 0.91 0.85
C PHE A 16 -3.32 0.02 -0.15
N VAL A 17 -3.82 -1.19 -0.39
CA VAL A 17 -3.27 -2.11 -1.39
C VAL A 17 -3.49 -1.55 -2.80
N LEU A 18 -4.68 -1.03 -3.08
CA LEU A 18 -4.98 -0.41 -4.38
C LEU A 18 -4.03 0.75 -4.68
N ARG A 19 -3.72 1.59 -3.68
CA ARG A 19 -2.74 2.68 -3.82
C ARG A 19 -1.37 2.18 -4.29
N ALA A 20 -0.85 1.11 -3.69
CA ALA A 20 0.43 0.51 -4.09
C ALA A 20 0.38 -0.05 -5.53
N LYS A 21 -0.71 -0.73 -5.90
CA LYS A 21 -0.92 -1.25 -7.26
C LYS A 21 -0.98 -0.14 -8.31
N ILE A 22 -1.67 0.96 -8.00
CA ILE A 22 -1.73 2.14 -8.88
C ILE A 22 -0.32 2.71 -9.11
N ALA A 23 0.50 2.84 -8.06
CA ALA A 23 1.87 3.33 -8.20
C ALA A 23 2.73 2.43 -9.10
N LEU A 24 2.65 1.10 -8.94
CA LEU A 24 3.33 0.15 -9.83
C LEU A 24 2.86 0.28 -11.27
N ASN A 25 1.55 0.44 -11.49
CA ASN A 25 0.96 0.62 -12.81
C ASN A 25 1.40 1.93 -13.47
N ILE A 26 1.45 3.05 -12.72
CA ILE A 26 1.97 4.34 -13.21
C ILE A 26 3.42 4.17 -13.70
N LYS A 27 4.25 3.45 -12.95
CA LYS A 27 5.64 3.16 -13.32
C LYS A 27 5.81 2.03 -14.35
N ASN A 28 4.71 1.43 -14.82
CA ASN A 28 4.73 0.29 -15.73
C ASN A 28 5.60 -0.88 -15.23
N VAL A 29 5.58 -1.11 -13.90
CA VAL A 29 6.29 -2.22 -13.26
C VAL A 29 5.39 -3.44 -13.26
N LYS A 30 5.88 -4.58 -13.75
CA LYS A 30 5.16 -5.86 -13.63
C LYS A 30 5.31 -6.39 -12.21
N TYR A 31 4.24 -6.93 -11.66
CA TYR A 31 4.22 -7.51 -10.32
C TYR A 31 3.24 -8.68 -10.21
N GLU A 32 3.52 -9.58 -9.29
CA GLU A 32 2.59 -10.62 -8.84
C GLU A 32 1.70 -10.08 -7.71
N ASN A 33 0.40 -10.35 -7.79
CA ASN A 33 -0.53 -10.09 -6.70
C ASN A 33 -0.73 -11.36 -5.89
N ILE A 34 -0.39 -11.32 -4.60
CA ILE A 34 -0.65 -12.44 -3.71
C ILE A 34 -1.69 -12.04 -2.68
N GLU A 35 -2.84 -12.69 -2.80
CA GLU A 35 -4.00 -12.44 -1.96
C GLU A 35 -3.76 -12.93 -0.53
N GLU A 36 -4.14 -12.10 0.45
CA GLU A 36 -4.07 -12.37 1.88
C GLU A 36 -5.47 -12.38 2.49
N ASN A 37 -5.70 -13.35 3.37
CA ASN A 37 -6.87 -13.37 4.24
C ASN A 37 -6.57 -12.55 5.50
N LEU A 38 -7.32 -11.47 5.73
CA LEU A 38 -7.09 -10.57 6.87
C LEU A 38 -7.63 -11.13 8.20
N MET A 39 -8.55 -12.09 8.15
CA MET A 39 -9.07 -12.79 9.34
C MET A 39 -8.17 -13.94 9.77
N ASN A 40 -7.45 -14.54 8.81
CA ASN A 40 -6.48 -15.61 9.04
C ASN A 40 -5.18 -15.30 8.29
N LYS A 41 -4.32 -14.49 8.91
CA LYS A 41 -3.11 -13.94 8.31
C LYS A 41 -2.08 -15.05 8.05
N SER A 42 -1.50 -15.08 6.85
CA SER A 42 -0.49 -16.06 6.50
C SER A 42 0.82 -15.83 7.27
N GLU A 43 1.61 -16.89 7.50
CA GLU A 43 2.96 -16.77 8.07
C GLU A 43 3.85 -15.82 7.28
N ARG A 44 3.67 -15.76 5.96
CA ARG A 44 4.43 -14.90 5.07
C ARG A 44 4.13 -13.43 5.33
N LEU A 45 2.86 -13.05 5.51
CA LEU A 45 2.51 -11.70 5.93
C LEU A 45 3.11 -11.36 7.30
N LEU A 46 2.99 -12.29 8.26
CA LEU A 46 3.54 -12.10 9.60
C LEU A 46 5.08 -11.96 9.60
N LYS A 47 5.79 -12.70 8.73
CA LYS A 47 7.24 -12.57 8.54
C LYS A 47 7.61 -11.29 7.81
N ALA A 48 6.82 -10.87 6.83
CA ALA A 48 7.13 -9.71 6.00
C ALA A 48 6.83 -8.37 6.69
N ASN A 49 5.81 -8.33 7.56
CA ASN A 49 5.46 -7.19 8.39
C ASN A 49 5.24 -7.63 9.85
N PRO A 50 6.31 -7.94 10.61
CA PRO A 50 6.18 -8.49 11.96
C PRO A 50 5.61 -7.49 12.98
N ILE A 51 5.73 -6.18 12.68
CA ILE A 51 5.31 -5.12 13.60
C ILE A 51 3.81 -4.86 13.51
N HIS A 52 3.29 -4.56 12.32
CA HIS A 52 1.87 -4.22 12.16
C HIS A 52 1.04 -5.38 11.64
N GLN A 53 1.65 -6.35 10.96
CA GLN A 53 0.97 -7.51 10.38
C GLN A 53 -0.20 -7.09 9.47
N LYS A 54 -0.01 -6.00 8.72
CA LYS A 54 -1.00 -5.40 7.83
C LYS A 54 -0.53 -5.44 6.39
N VAL A 55 -1.50 -5.41 5.48
CA VAL A 55 -1.30 -5.19 4.05
C VAL A 55 -1.49 -3.70 3.72
N PRO A 56 -0.90 -3.19 2.62
CA PRO A 56 0.01 -3.88 1.70
C PRO A 56 1.41 -4.13 2.28
N VAL A 57 2.07 -5.17 1.74
CA VAL A 57 3.53 -5.32 1.80
C VAL A 57 4.06 -5.50 0.38
N LEU A 58 4.97 -4.63 -0.04
CA LEU A 58 5.72 -4.78 -1.30
C LEU A 58 6.96 -5.62 -1.04
N ILE A 59 7.12 -6.69 -1.81
CA ILE A 59 8.32 -7.52 -1.82
C ILE A 59 9.06 -7.24 -3.13
N HIS A 60 10.31 -6.81 -3.03
CA HIS A 60 11.18 -6.56 -4.18
C HIS A 60 12.42 -7.47 -4.09
N GLY A 61 12.47 -8.46 -4.98
CA GLY A 61 13.39 -9.60 -4.86
C GLY A 61 13.04 -10.49 -3.66
N GLU A 62 14.05 -11.04 -2.98
CA GLU A 62 13.84 -11.98 -1.87
C GLU A 62 13.89 -11.36 -0.48
N LYS A 63 14.53 -10.19 -0.32
CA LYS A 63 14.90 -9.66 1.01
C LYS A 63 14.32 -8.28 1.33
N LYS A 64 13.83 -7.54 0.35
CA LYS A 64 13.34 -6.17 0.55
C LYS A 64 11.84 -6.22 0.74
N HIS A 65 11.39 -6.02 1.98
CA HIS A 65 9.97 -5.90 2.33
C HIS A 65 9.68 -4.46 2.73
N ILE A 66 8.79 -3.79 2.02
CA ILE A 66 8.37 -2.42 2.28
C ILE A 66 6.92 -2.46 2.74
N CYS A 67 6.68 -1.97 3.95
CA CYS A 67 5.36 -1.86 4.56
C CYS A 67 4.82 -0.44 4.44
N GLU A 68 3.52 -0.26 4.71
CA GLU A 68 2.79 1.01 4.66
C GLU A 68 2.64 1.58 3.25
N SER A 69 1.39 1.77 2.82
CA SER A 69 1.11 2.13 1.42
C SER A 69 1.77 3.43 0.96
N LEU A 70 1.87 4.46 1.81
CA LEU A 70 2.52 5.73 1.44
C LEU A 70 4.04 5.58 1.29
N ILE A 71 4.66 4.74 2.12
CA ILE A 71 6.09 4.42 2.03
C ILE A 71 6.35 3.60 0.78
N ILE A 72 5.48 2.63 0.46
CA ILE A 72 5.53 1.85 -0.77
C ILE A 72 5.47 2.75 -2.01
N VAL A 73 4.55 3.73 -2.04
CA VAL A 73 4.46 4.69 -3.17
C VAL A 73 5.76 5.47 -3.33
N GLN A 74 6.32 5.99 -2.24
CA GLN A 74 7.60 6.70 -2.29
C GLN A 74 8.72 5.81 -2.81
N TYR A 75 8.82 4.59 -2.29
CA TYR A 75 9.82 3.61 -2.73
C TYR A 75 9.71 3.32 -4.23
N ILE A 76 8.48 3.11 -4.72
CA ILE A 76 8.23 2.88 -6.15
C ILE A 76 8.67 4.08 -6.99
N ASP A 77 8.36 5.28 -6.54
CA ASP A 77 8.70 6.50 -7.27
C ASP A 77 10.22 6.69 -7.40
N GLU A 78 10.96 6.41 -6.33
CA GLU A 78 12.42 6.56 -6.27
C GLU A 78 13.16 5.45 -7.03
N VAL A 79 12.77 4.18 -6.83
CA VAL A 79 13.47 3.02 -7.42
C VAL A 79 13.30 2.96 -8.94
N TRP A 80 12.12 3.30 -9.45
CA TRP A 80 11.84 3.30 -10.89
C TRP A 80 11.81 4.73 -11.47
N SER A 81 12.58 5.64 -10.87
CA SER A 81 12.72 7.04 -11.31
C SER A 81 13.33 7.20 -12.71
N SER A 82 14.11 6.22 -13.17
CA SER A 82 14.74 6.23 -14.51
C SER A 82 13.82 5.75 -15.65
N THR A 83 12.56 5.40 -15.34
CA THR A 83 11.57 5.04 -16.36
C THR A 83 11.07 6.29 -17.07
N THR A 84 10.52 6.16 -18.29
CA THR A 84 9.84 7.28 -18.98
C THR A 84 8.52 7.67 -18.32
N ALA A 85 8.10 6.94 -17.28
CA ALA A 85 6.87 7.21 -16.56
C ALA A 85 7.01 8.48 -15.70
N PRO A 86 5.94 9.27 -15.55
CA PRO A 86 5.98 10.48 -14.73
C PRO A 86 6.31 10.15 -13.27
N SER A 87 6.89 11.14 -12.58
CA SER A 87 7.04 11.12 -11.12
C SER A 87 5.66 11.10 -10.48
N ILE A 88 5.46 10.23 -9.49
CA ILE A 88 4.22 10.18 -8.71
C ILE A 88 4.19 11.34 -7.73
N LEU A 89 5.34 11.61 -7.09
CA LEU A 89 5.50 12.72 -6.17
C LEU A 89 6.00 13.98 -6.88
N PRO A 90 5.58 15.18 -6.44
CA PRO A 90 6.14 16.43 -6.92
C PRO A 90 7.66 16.52 -6.72
N ALA A 91 8.35 17.18 -7.65
CA ALA A 91 9.79 17.43 -7.56
C ALA A 91 10.15 18.48 -6.51
N ASP A 92 9.31 19.52 -6.36
CA ASP A 92 9.49 20.54 -5.34
C ASP A 92 9.32 19.95 -3.92
N PRO A 93 10.24 20.25 -2.98
CA PRO A 93 10.17 19.70 -1.62
C PRO A 93 8.92 20.10 -0.84
N HIS A 94 8.45 21.34 -0.97
CA HIS A 94 7.26 21.82 -0.28
C HIS A 94 6.01 21.12 -0.82
N ASP A 95 5.85 21.06 -2.14
CA ASP A 95 4.70 20.40 -2.76
C ASP A 95 4.67 18.91 -2.46
N ARG A 96 5.84 18.25 -2.42
CA ARG A 96 5.96 16.85 -2.02
C ARG A 96 5.58 16.65 -0.55
N ALA A 97 5.96 17.56 0.33
CA ALA A 97 5.53 17.53 1.74
C ALA A 97 4.02 17.70 1.87
N MET A 98 3.42 18.63 1.10
CA MET A 98 1.98 18.85 1.10
C MET A 98 1.20 17.65 0.56
N ALA A 99 1.66 17.03 -0.51
CA ALA A 99 1.05 15.81 -1.04
C ALA A 99 1.06 14.68 0.01
N ARG A 100 2.19 14.49 0.72
CA ARG A 100 2.31 13.49 1.80
C ARG A 100 1.41 13.81 2.98
N PHE A 101 1.33 15.08 3.39
CA PHE A 101 0.44 15.53 4.46
C PHE A 101 -1.02 15.19 4.15
N TRP A 102 -1.51 15.59 2.97
CA TRP A 102 -2.90 15.34 2.60
C TRP A 102 -3.21 13.85 2.47
N ALA A 103 -2.29 13.06 1.92
CA ALA A 103 -2.47 11.62 1.81
C ALA A 103 -2.56 10.95 3.20
N ALA A 104 -1.69 11.34 4.14
CA ALA A 104 -1.73 10.84 5.51
C ALA A 104 -2.99 11.31 6.27
N TYR A 105 -3.41 12.56 6.07
CA TYR A 105 -4.64 13.09 6.68
C TYR A 105 -5.89 12.33 6.19
N LEU A 106 -5.97 12.04 4.90
CA LEU A 106 -7.08 11.25 4.33
C LEU A 106 -7.11 9.83 4.88
N ASP A 107 -5.95 9.20 5.06
CA ASP A 107 -5.87 7.87 5.68
C ASP A 107 -6.46 7.87 7.09
N ASP A 108 -6.14 8.89 7.90
CA ASP A 108 -6.67 9.04 9.26
C ASP A 108 -8.19 9.27 9.26
N LYS A 109 -8.70 10.17 8.41
CA LYS A 109 -10.11 10.60 8.47
C LYS A 109 -11.08 9.71 7.73
N VAL A 110 -10.70 9.20 6.55
CA VAL A 110 -11.61 8.40 5.72
C VAL A 110 -11.73 6.98 6.28
N GLN A 111 -10.64 6.40 6.78
CA GLN A 111 -10.66 5.07 7.38
C GLN A 111 -11.51 5.01 8.66
N PHE A 112 -11.47 6.06 9.48
CA PHE A 112 -12.28 6.15 10.69
C PHE A 112 -13.79 6.13 10.39
N ASN A 113 -14.21 6.77 9.29
CA ASN A 113 -15.62 6.80 8.89
C ASN A 113 -16.09 5.47 8.28
N SER A 114 -15.25 4.76 7.53
CA SER A 114 -15.61 3.45 6.96
C SER A 114 -15.81 2.37 8.03
N ILE A 115 -15.00 2.37 9.09
CA ILE A 115 -15.15 1.43 10.22
C ILE A 115 -16.44 1.72 10.99
N ASN A 116 -16.79 3.00 11.22
CA ASN A 116 -18.01 3.35 11.95
C ASN A 116 -19.30 2.99 11.19
N LEU A 117 -19.27 2.95 9.85
CA LEU A 117 -20.41 2.50 9.05
C LEU A 117 -20.57 0.97 9.07
N GLU A 118 -19.47 0.21 8.98
CA GLU A 118 -19.53 -1.27 9.07
C GLU A 118 -19.96 -1.78 10.46
N TYR A 119 -19.55 -1.10 11.54
CA TYR A 119 -19.96 -1.49 12.90
C TYR A 119 -21.29 -0.87 13.37
N GLY A 120 -21.70 0.27 12.82
CA GLY A 120 -22.98 0.91 13.13
C GLY A 120 -24.18 0.08 12.67
N ASP A 121 -24.08 -0.59 11.51
CA ASP A 121 -25.14 -1.45 10.97
C ASP A 121 -25.22 -2.82 11.67
N LEU A 122 -24.11 -3.30 12.25
CA LEU A 122 -24.10 -4.55 13.03
C LEU A 122 -24.64 -4.38 14.45
N ALA A 123 -24.56 -3.17 15.02
CA ALA A 123 -25.05 -2.88 16.37
C ALA A 123 -26.58 -2.68 16.45
N MET A 124 -27.26 -2.47 15.31
CA MET A 124 -28.69 -2.13 15.27
C MET A 124 -29.62 -3.28 14.87
N ASN A 125 -29.10 -4.48 14.56
CA ASN A 125 -29.89 -5.65 14.17
C ASN A 125 -29.87 -6.78 15.23
N GLY A 126 -29.45 -6.47 16.47
CA GLY A 126 -29.28 -7.45 17.56
C GLY A 126 -30.13 -7.18 18.80
N SER A 127 -31.24 -6.46 18.69
CA SER A 127 -32.15 -6.14 19.80
C SER A 127 -33.59 -6.51 19.48
#